data_AF-A0A7X7IBY9-F1
#
_entry.id   AF-A0A7X7IBY9-F1
#
_cell.length_a   1.000
_cell.length_b   1.000
_cell.length_c   1.000
_cell.angle_alpha   90.00
_cell.angle_beta   90.00
_cell.angle_gamma   90.00
#
_symmetry.space_group_name_H-M   'P 1'
#
loop_
_entity.id
_entity.type
_entity.pdbx_description
1 polymer ?
#
loop_
_entity_poly.entity_id
_entity_poly.type
_entity_poly.pdbx_seq_one_letter_code
_entity_poly.pdbx_strand_id
1 'polypeptide(L)'
;VQENGDVIVDETVTFAFEGNYHFVARDIPLANMPNGISDIEIRDASGAVLPRGSSDTPGTCDVYEWEGSKALEVHFDLTDTTGTWTFHYKAKQAILFWDVGDELRWYVIDAVTPVPIGSLKATVKLPKEVPSDKMTQAVQAGYGVVTNVTSPGSSTMVYQAEDIPAYTNFWIVTGFPKDVVKFTWTLRRIGEFLVPKVGFLLPIATFLAMLLIWRRRGRDEPGQVYASYVSEPPSDLSPGLAGALIDEKVDTKEVIATIVHLAHRGYLEITDTAKEGRAKKAMTIFTRRKPLDDLTGFEAKVAKALFDSKHPDQVTTTDLKNRFYAHVQPIVGQVYEEVTKAGLFFKNPKKARSRWFGYGIALAAILGVITFIFFSVELSGWGWFMLGSIVSVVIVLVFSPHMPQRTPKGAQEQRKWEAFRNYLKDLTRFQDMESAKENFEKYLPYAIAFGVEKDWVRRFEGLTVSSPDWYHPPVVIPTSTGPGPISTGGLGGGLAGPVSSSGGGGGGGFSLDSISDGLFNSLSNMSNVLTSVPSSGGSKKGAWGGGGSSGGGGFGGGFSGGGGGGGFRAG
;
A
#
# COMPACT_ATOMS: atom_id res chain seq x y z
N VAL A 1 49.14 -9.22 5.67
CA VAL A 1 47.88 -9.09 6.44
C VAL A 1 48.19 -8.49 7.81
N GLN A 2 47.35 -7.58 8.29
CA GLN A 2 47.50 -6.89 9.58
C GLN A 2 46.56 -7.51 10.65
N GLU A 3 46.85 -7.30 11.94
CA GLU A 3 46.03 -7.84 13.04
C GLU A 3 44.58 -7.38 13.01
N ASN A 4 44.30 -6.21 12.44
CA ASN A 4 42.95 -5.63 12.32
C ASN A 4 42.16 -6.16 11.11
N GLY A 5 42.77 -7.03 10.29
CA GLY A 5 42.18 -7.59 9.08
C GLY A 5 42.36 -6.75 7.81
N ASP A 6 43.11 -5.65 7.89
CA ASP A 6 43.53 -4.92 6.69
C ASP A 6 44.69 -5.65 6.01
N VAL A 7 44.77 -5.48 4.70
CA VAL A 7 45.84 -6.07 3.88
C VAL A 7 46.62 -4.93 3.26
N ILE A 8 47.89 -4.81 3.65
CA ILE A 8 48.84 -3.94 2.96
C ILE A 8 49.33 -4.71 1.73
N VAL A 9 49.21 -4.09 0.57
CA VAL A 9 49.60 -4.65 -0.72
C VAL A 9 50.71 -3.79 -1.29
N ASP A 10 51.82 -4.45 -1.63
CA ASP A 10 52.93 -3.90 -2.39
C ASP A 10 53.05 -4.73 -3.68
N GLU A 11 52.67 -4.14 -4.80
CA GLU A 11 52.65 -4.79 -6.11
C GLU A 11 53.69 -4.13 -7.02
N THR A 12 54.84 -4.79 -7.20
CA THR A 12 55.87 -4.34 -8.15
C THR A 12 55.67 -5.02 -9.49
N VAL A 13 55.51 -4.22 -10.54
CA VAL A 13 55.20 -4.68 -11.89
C VAL A 13 56.21 -4.09 -12.87
N THR A 14 56.80 -4.96 -13.68
CA THR A 14 57.67 -4.57 -14.79
C THR A 14 56.94 -4.86 -16.10
N PHE A 15 56.76 -3.82 -16.91
CA PHE A 15 56.14 -3.88 -18.22
C PHE A 15 57.22 -3.80 -19.28
N ALA A 16 57.07 -4.59 -20.35
CA ALA A 16 57.83 -4.44 -21.59
C ALA A 16 56.92 -3.79 -22.62
N PHE A 17 57.32 -2.64 -23.15
CA PHE A 17 56.55 -1.87 -24.12
C PHE A 17 57.16 -2.04 -25.51
N GLU A 18 56.32 -2.39 -26.50
CA GLU A 18 56.67 -2.44 -27.92
C GLU A 18 55.81 -1.41 -28.67
N GLY A 19 56.41 -0.31 -29.10
CA GLY A 19 55.71 0.89 -29.56
C GLY A 19 55.73 2.02 -28.54
N ASN A 20 54.95 3.06 -28.81
CA ASN A 20 54.89 4.27 -27.99
C ASN A 20 53.68 4.23 -27.05
N TYR A 21 53.94 4.37 -25.74
CA TYR A 21 52.92 4.33 -24.69
C TYR A 21 53.08 5.51 -23.75
N HIS A 22 51.92 6.00 -23.30
CA HIS A 22 51.82 7.21 -22.48
C HIS A 22 51.32 6.93 -21.07
N PHE A 23 50.62 5.81 -20.85
CA PHE A 23 50.15 5.45 -19.51
C PHE A 23 50.01 3.95 -19.27
N VAL A 24 49.97 3.60 -17.99
CA VAL A 24 49.47 2.30 -17.51
C VAL A 24 48.54 2.51 -16.32
N ALA A 25 47.42 1.79 -16.30
CA ALA A 25 46.45 1.83 -15.21
C ALA A 25 46.30 0.44 -14.58
N ARG A 26 46.34 0.41 -13.25
CA ARG A 26 46.00 -0.75 -12.42
C ARG A 26 44.58 -0.58 -11.91
N ASP A 27 43.65 -1.42 -12.37
CA ASP A 27 42.27 -1.40 -11.88
C ASP A 27 42.11 -2.33 -10.69
N ILE A 28 41.53 -1.85 -9.59
CA ILE A 28 41.29 -2.63 -8.38
C ILE A 28 39.78 -2.68 -8.09
N PRO A 29 39.12 -3.84 -8.31
CA PRO A 29 37.69 -4.00 -8.07
C PRO A 29 37.32 -3.79 -6.60
N LEU A 30 36.32 -2.96 -6.32
CA LEU A 30 35.89 -2.64 -4.95
C LEU A 30 34.74 -3.53 -4.45
N ALA A 31 34.15 -4.35 -5.32
CA ALA A 31 32.94 -5.13 -5.02
C ALA A 31 33.04 -6.01 -3.76
N ASN A 32 34.23 -6.53 -3.46
CA ASN A 32 34.49 -7.39 -2.30
C ASN A 32 35.30 -6.69 -1.20
N MET A 33 35.42 -5.35 -1.27
CA MET A 33 36.07 -4.49 -0.29
C MET A 33 35.13 -3.31 0.02
N PRO A 34 34.15 -3.46 0.92
CA PRO A 34 33.09 -2.45 1.14
C PRO A 34 33.61 -1.11 1.68
N ASN A 35 34.82 -1.07 2.25
CA ASN A 35 35.50 0.16 2.67
C ASN A 35 36.64 0.57 1.72
N GLY A 36 36.72 -0.08 0.56
CA GLY A 36 37.68 0.15 -0.51
C GLY A 36 39.14 -0.01 -0.10
N ILE A 37 39.99 0.74 -0.80
CA ILE A 37 41.43 0.84 -0.55
C ILE A 37 41.79 2.26 -0.10
N SER A 38 42.80 2.39 0.75
CA SER A 38 43.35 3.67 1.21
C SER A 38 44.88 3.67 1.20
N ASP A 39 45.50 4.76 1.63
CA ASP A 39 46.97 4.90 1.75
C ASP A 39 47.69 4.53 0.44
N ILE A 40 47.21 5.10 -0.67
CA ILE A 40 47.67 4.76 -2.02
C ILE A 40 48.91 5.57 -2.37
N GLU A 41 50.01 4.89 -2.67
CA GLU A 41 51.25 5.46 -3.17
C GLU A 41 51.71 4.68 -4.41
N ILE A 42 52.20 5.38 -5.43
CA ILE A 42 52.82 4.74 -6.59
C ILE A 42 54.27 5.20 -6.65
N ARG A 43 55.19 4.24 -6.79
CA ARG A 43 56.64 4.49 -6.78
C ARG A 43 57.25 4.07 -8.11
N ASP A 44 58.25 4.82 -8.56
CA ASP A 44 59.05 4.46 -9.73
C ASP A 44 60.09 3.36 -9.42
N ALA A 45 60.91 3.02 -10.43
CA ALA A 45 61.97 2.01 -10.30
C ALA A 45 63.07 2.37 -9.28
N SER A 46 63.24 3.65 -8.93
CA SER A 46 64.18 4.11 -7.90
C SER A 46 63.58 4.06 -6.49
N GLY A 47 62.27 3.80 -6.39
CA GLY A 47 61.51 3.83 -5.14
C GLY A 47 60.99 5.23 -4.77
N ALA A 48 61.16 6.23 -5.63
CA ALA A 48 60.62 7.57 -5.41
C ALA A 48 59.11 7.59 -5.63
N VAL A 49 58.37 8.26 -4.75
CA VAL A 49 56.91 8.41 -4.85
C VAL A 49 56.58 9.38 -5.98
N LEU A 50 55.72 8.96 -6.91
CA LEU A 50 55.26 9.80 -8.00
C LEU A 50 54.28 10.88 -7.49
N PRO A 51 54.46 12.15 -7.89
CA PRO A 51 53.52 13.21 -7.55
C PRO A 51 52.17 13.00 -8.25
N ARG A 52 51.11 13.56 -7.67
CA ARG A 52 49.79 13.60 -8.32
C ARG A 52 49.81 14.59 -9.49
N GLY A 53 49.33 14.16 -10.64
CA GLY A 53 49.30 14.97 -11.87
C GLY A 53 48.29 14.43 -12.88
N SER A 54 48.24 15.06 -14.05
CA SER A 54 47.33 14.72 -15.13
C SER A 54 48.03 14.00 -16.28
N SER A 55 47.25 13.53 -17.25
CA SER A 55 47.70 12.81 -18.45
C SER A 55 48.83 13.50 -19.22
N ASP A 56 48.86 14.83 -19.19
CA ASP A 56 49.80 15.62 -19.99
C ASP A 56 51.18 15.80 -19.32
N THR A 57 51.37 15.23 -18.13
CA THR A 57 52.61 15.38 -17.34
C THR A 57 53.27 14.01 -17.08
N PRO A 58 54.26 13.61 -17.89
CA PRO A 58 55.05 12.39 -17.65
C PRO A 58 55.72 12.40 -16.27
N GLY A 59 55.81 11.23 -15.64
CA GLY A 59 56.36 11.09 -14.28
C GLY A 59 55.37 11.46 -13.18
N THR A 60 54.07 11.43 -13.46
CA THR A 60 53.00 11.67 -12.48
C THR A 60 52.05 10.49 -12.38
N CYS A 61 51.16 10.52 -11.40
CA CYS A 61 50.09 9.54 -11.27
C CYS A 61 48.73 10.17 -10.97
N ASP A 62 47.66 9.45 -11.33
CA ASP A 62 46.29 9.77 -10.97
C ASP A 62 45.58 8.57 -10.34
N VAL A 63 44.59 8.84 -9.49
CA VAL A 63 43.74 7.79 -8.91
C VAL A 63 42.30 8.25 -8.92
N TYR A 64 41.48 7.50 -9.63
CA TYR A 64 40.06 7.79 -9.81
C TYR A 64 39.22 6.51 -9.66
N GLU A 65 37.90 6.67 -9.54
CA GLU A 65 36.97 5.55 -9.53
C GLU A 65 36.36 5.37 -10.92
N TRP A 66 36.31 4.13 -11.39
CA TRP A 66 35.84 3.77 -12.72
C TRP A 66 35.17 2.40 -12.68
N GLU A 67 33.90 2.35 -13.11
CA GLU A 67 33.10 1.11 -13.21
C GLU A 67 33.12 0.21 -11.94
N GLY A 68 33.07 0.81 -10.75
CA GLY A 68 33.11 0.06 -9.48
C GLY A 68 34.50 -0.46 -9.08
N SER A 69 35.54 -0.01 -9.79
CA SER A 69 36.95 -0.22 -9.47
C SER A 69 37.62 1.10 -9.10
N LYS A 70 38.73 1.04 -8.37
CA LYS A 70 39.64 2.18 -8.21
C LYS A 70 40.83 1.98 -9.15
N ALA A 71 41.00 2.91 -10.09
CA ALA A 71 42.07 2.89 -11.07
C ALA A 71 43.27 3.68 -10.54
N LEU A 72 44.45 3.08 -10.59
CA LEU A 72 45.73 3.68 -10.23
C LEU A 72 46.53 3.85 -11.53
N GLU A 73 46.55 5.06 -12.06
CA GLU A 73 47.11 5.38 -13.38
C GLU A 73 48.45 6.09 -13.24
N VAL A 74 49.42 5.70 -14.07
CA VAL A 74 50.76 6.26 -14.13
C VAL A 74 51.00 6.80 -15.53
N HIS A 75 51.45 8.05 -15.62
CA HIS A 75 51.77 8.72 -16.88
C HIS A 75 53.27 8.75 -17.11
N PHE A 76 53.70 8.40 -18.33
CA PHE A 76 55.09 8.35 -18.75
C PHE A 76 55.18 8.55 -20.26
N ASP A 77 56.38 8.65 -20.82
CA ASP A 77 56.60 8.60 -22.26
C ASP A 77 57.69 7.55 -22.51
N LEU A 78 57.28 6.34 -22.87
CA LEU A 78 58.20 5.22 -23.07
C LEU A 78 57.97 4.63 -24.47
N THR A 79 59.07 4.36 -25.17
CA THR A 79 59.05 3.72 -26.49
C THR A 79 60.05 2.57 -26.50
N ASP A 80 59.59 1.38 -26.91
CA ASP A 80 60.43 0.19 -27.11
C ASP A 80 61.36 -0.13 -25.93
N THR A 81 60.83 -0.04 -24.70
CA THR A 81 61.61 -0.16 -23.46
C THR A 81 60.80 -0.78 -22.33
N THR A 82 61.44 -1.01 -21.19
CA THR A 82 60.78 -1.54 -19.99
C THR A 82 60.53 -0.44 -18.96
N GLY A 83 59.35 -0.43 -18.35
CA GLY A 83 59.01 0.42 -17.21
C GLY A 83 58.71 -0.42 -15.97
N THR A 84 59.12 0.04 -14.79
CA THR A 84 58.82 -0.65 -13.51
C THR A 84 58.21 0.33 -12.53
N TRP A 85 57.10 -0.09 -11.92
CA TRP A 85 56.40 0.68 -10.90
C TRP A 85 55.99 -0.22 -9.74
N THR A 86 55.89 0.37 -8.56
CA THR A 86 55.34 -0.29 -7.36
C THR A 86 54.07 0.42 -6.92
N PHE A 87 52.97 -0.32 -6.90
CA PHE A 87 51.68 0.13 -6.39
C PHE A 87 51.54 -0.29 -4.92
N HIS A 88 51.52 0.68 -4.02
CA HIS A 88 51.30 0.48 -2.60
C HIS A 88 49.89 0.92 -2.23
N TYR A 89 49.15 0.07 -1.53
CA TYR A 89 47.83 0.44 -1.00
C TYR A 89 47.42 -0.46 0.17
N LYS A 90 46.47 0.04 0.97
CA LYS A 90 45.84 -0.68 2.08
C LYS A 90 44.42 -1.06 1.72
N ALA A 91 44.20 -2.35 1.52
CA ALA A 91 42.88 -2.94 1.33
C ALA A 91 42.18 -3.20 2.67
N LYS A 92 40.99 -2.61 2.86
CA LYS A 92 40.24 -2.72 4.11
C LYS A 92 39.26 -3.88 4.07
N GLN A 93 39.23 -4.67 5.15
CA GLN A 93 38.30 -5.80 5.33
C GLN A 93 38.38 -6.88 4.22
N ALA A 94 39.57 -7.15 3.69
CA ALA A 94 39.75 -8.17 2.66
C ALA A 94 39.78 -9.63 3.20
N ILE A 95 39.68 -9.81 4.52
CA ILE A 95 39.66 -11.13 5.17
C ILE A 95 38.23 -11.65 5.31
N LEU A 96 38.04 -12.89 4.87
CA LEU A 96 36.81 -13.66 5.05
C LEU A 96 36.90 -14.45 6.34
N PHE A 97 35.86 -14.37 7.18
CA PHE A 97 35.80 -15.04 8.47
C PHE A 97 34.81 -16.21 8.39
N TRP A 98 35.26 -17.45 8.60
CA TRP A 98 34.43 -18.67 8.59
C TRP A 98 34.34 -19.31 9.97
N ASP A 99 33.56 -20.35 10.19
CA ASP A 99 33.45 -20.97 11.53
C ASP A 99 34.75 -21.70 11.96
N VAL A 100 35.45 -22.31 11.01
CA VAL A 100 36.61 -23.20 11.27
C VAL A 100 37.95 -22.46 11.16
N GLY A 101 38.02 -21.38 10.39
CA GLY A 101 39.25 -20.62 10.14
C GLY A 101 38.96 -19.32 9.38
N ASP A 102 39.97 -18.49 9.21
CA ASP A 102 39.87 -17.25 8.43
C ASP A 102 40.65 -17.40 7.12
N GLU A 103 40.21 -16.73 6.07
CA GLU A 103 40.78 -16.85 4.73
C GLU A 103 41.02 -15.49 4.09
N LEU A 104 42.21 -15.32 3.51
CA LEU A 104 42.45 -14.29 2.50
C LEU A 104 42.23 -14.90 1.13
N ARG A 105 41.26 -14.36 0.38
CA ARG A 105 41.09 -14.63 -1.06
C ARG A 105 41.48 -13.38 -1.83
N TRP A 106 42.48 -13.51 -2.69
CA TRP A 106 43.05 -12.40 -3.43
C TRP A 106 43.20 -12.75 -4.91
N TYR A 107 42.56 -11.98 -5.79
CA TYR A 107 42.84 -12.01 -7.23
C TYR A 107 44.16 -11.28 -7.46
N VAL A 108 45.25 -11.96 -7.76
CA VAL A 108 46.49 -11.24 -8.08
C VAL A 108 46.31 -10.56 -9.44
N ILE A 109 45.74 -11.30 -10.41
CA ILE A 109 45.49 -10.82 -11.77
C ILE A 109 44.12 -11.31 -12.23
N ASP A 110 43.36 -10.42 -12.85
CA ASP A 110 42.04 -10.73 -13.39
C ASP A 110 42.10 -11.08 -14.90
N ALA A 111 41.10 -11.83 -15.37
CA ALA A 111 40.94 -12.32 -16.73
C ALA A 111 40.65 -11.23 -17.78
N VAL A 112 40.84 -9.95 -17.42
CA VAL A 112 40.68 -8.80 -18.31
C VAL A 112 42.03 -8.24 -18.78
N THR A 113 43.15 -8.73 -18.24
CA THR A 113 44.50 -8.27 -18.60
C THR A 113 44.85 -8.74 -20.02
N PRO A 114 45.06 -7.84 -21.00
CA PRO A 114 45.15 -8.20 -22.42
C PRO A 114 46.53 -8.67 -22.86
N VAL A 115 47.50 -8.74 -21.95
CA VAL A 115 48.91 -9.08 -22.24
C VAL A 115 49.33 -10.36 -21.50
N PRO A 116 50.21 -11.18 -22.07
CA PRO A 116 50.79 -12.33 -21.40
C PRO A 116 51.75 -11.90 -20.29
N ILE A 117 51.96 -12.76 -19.30
CA ILE A 117 52.79 -12.47 -18.12
C ILE A 117 53.84 -13.56 -17.98
N GLY A 118 55.11 -13.18 -18.15
CA GLY A 118 56.21 -14.13 -18.13
C GLY A 118 56.41 -14.81 -16.78
N SER A 119 56.36 -14.05 -15.68
CA SER A 119 56.45 -14.63 -14.33
C SER A 119 55.63 -13.84 -13.31
N LEU A 120 55.08 -14.56 -12.34
CA LEU A 120 54.30 -14.00 -11.24
C LEU A 120 54.75 -14.63 -9.92
N LYS A 121 54.91 -13.77 -8.90
CA LYS A 121 55.17 -14.20 -7.53
C LYS A 121 54.33 -13.38 -6.55
N ALA A 122 53.42 -14.04 -5.86
CA ALA A 122 52.63 -13.44 -4.77
C ALA A 122 53.08 -14.01 -3.43
N THR A 123 53.36 -13.13 -2.46
CA THR A 123 53.78 -13.53 -1.10
C THR A 123 52.79 -13.02 -0.07
N VAL A 124 52.15 -13.93 0.65
CA VAL A 124 51.22 -13.61 1.74
C VAL A 124 51.96 -13.78 3.07
N LYS A 125 52.00 -12.71 3.86
CA LYS A 125 52.55 -12.72 5.23
C LYS A 125 51.44 -12.46 6.25
N LEU A 126 51.32 -13.35 7.24
CA LEU A 126 50.37 -13.23 8.35
C LEU A 126 50.99 -12.44 9.52
N PRO A 127 50.17 -11.75 10.34
CA PRO A 127 50.65 -10.87 11.40
C PRO A 127 51.18 -11.61 12.64
N LYS A 128 50.77 -12.87 12.84
CA LYS A 128 51.22 -13.72 13.95
C LYS A 128 51.89 -14.97 13.41
N GLU A 129 52.70 -15.61 14.24
CA GLU A 129 53.35 -16.88 13.93
C GLU A 129 52.31 -18.02 13.79
N VAL A 130 52.22 -18.59 12.59
CA VAL A 130 51.34 -19.70 12.24
C VAL A 130 52.19 -20.79 11.59
N PRO A 131 52.25 -22.00 12.18
CA PRO A 131 52.92 -23.14 11.59
C PRO A 131 52.37 -23.47 10.19
N SER A 132 53.25 -23.83 9.27
CA SER A 132 52.89 -24.09 7.86
C SER A 132 51.87 -25.21 7.68
N ASP A 133 51.87 -26.22 8.57
CA ASP A 133 50.91 -27.34 8.60
C ASP A 133 49.50 -26.91 9.01
N LYS A 134 49.35 -25.74 9.64
CA LYS A 134 48.05 -25.16 10.02
C LYS A 134 47.53 -24.12 9.04
N MET A 135 48.31 -23.78 8.02
CA MET A 135 47.87 -22.91 6.94
C MET A 135 47.30 -23.77 5.80
N THR A 136 46.19 -23.33 5.23
CA THR A 136 45.63 -23.93 4.02
C THR A 136 45.94 -23.03 2.83
N GLN A 137 46.13 -23.65 1.67
CA GLN A 137 46.43 -22.96 0.43
C GLN A 137 45.54 -23.47 -0.69
N ALA A 138 45.10 -22.56 -1.54
CA ALA A 138 44.57 -22.90 -2.85
C ALA A 138 45.02 -21.86 -3.87
N VAL A 139 45.22 -22.30 -5.10
CA VAL A 139 45.51 -21.43 -6.24
C VAL A 139 44.63 -21.88 -7.39
N GLN A 140 44.08 -20.93 -8.12
CA GLN A 140 43.40 -21.20 -9.37
C GLN A 140 44.00 -20.28 -10.42
N ALA A 141 44.46 -20.91 -11.49
CA ALA A 141 44.99 -20.28 -12.69
C ALA A 141 44.26 -20.86 -13.91
N GLY A 142 44.37 -20.19 -15.06
CA GLY A 142 43.83 -20.69 -16.32
C GLY A 142 44.44 -22.02 -16.76
N TYR A 143 43.78 -22.65 -17.74
CA TYR A 143 44.19 -23.93 -18.27
C TYR A 143 45.63 -23.88 -18.83
N GLY A 144 46.47 -24.84 -18.42
CA GLY A 144 47.85 -24.95 -18.89
C GLY A 144 48.87 -24.13 -18.11
N VAL A 145 48.45 -23.30 -17.15
CA VAL A 145 49.38 -22.55 -16.28
C VAL A 145 49.91 -23.45 -15.18
N VAL A 146 51.22 -23.65 -15.15
CA VAL A 146 51.88 -24.38 -14.05
C VAL A 146 52.01 -23.45 -12.86
N THR A 147 51.53 -23.90 -11.71
CA THR A 147 51.59 -23.14 -10.45
C THR A 147 52.43 -23.88 -9.43
N ASN A 148 53.19 -23.14 -8.64
CA ASN A 148 53.98 -23.66 -7.52
C ASN A 148 53.61 -22.88 -6.26
N VAL A 149 53.34 -23.59 -5.18
CA VAL A 149 52.97 -22.98 -3.89
C VAL A 149 53.85 -23.56 -2.80
N THR A 150 54.55 -22.68 -2.08
CA THR A 150 55.51 -23.05 -1.04
C THR A 150 55.29 -22.23 0.23
N SER A 151 55.63 -22.81 1.38
CA SER A 151 55.69 -22.11 2.66
C SER A 151 57.14 -22.07 3.15
N PRO A 152 57.92 -21.04 2.81
CA PRO A 152 59.36 -20.98 3.13
C PRO A 152 59.66 -20.77 4.62
N GLY A 153 58.65 -20.45 5.43
CA GLY A 153 58.76 -20.26 6.87
C GLY A 153 57.38 -20.11 7.51
N SER A 154 57.34 -20.01 8.85
CA SER A 154 56.09 -19.76 9.57
C SER A 154 55.43 -18.47 9.06
N SER A 155 54.10 -18.49 8.97
CA SER A 155 53.27 -17.33 8.56
C SER A 155 53.46 -16.80 7.15
N THR A 156 54.24 -17.47 6.31
CA THR A 156 54.54 -17.02 4.95
C THR A 156 54.12 -18.07 3.94
N MET A 157 53.27 -17.67 2.99
CA MET A 157 52.91 -18.45 1.81
C MET A 157 53.37 -17.73 0.55
N VAL A 158 53.98 -18.47 -0.36
CA VAL A 158 54.50 -17.97 -1.63
C VAL A 158 53.84 -18.74 -2.76
N TYR A 159 53.19 -18.01 -3.66
CA TYR A 159 52.53 -18.51 -4.87
C TYR A 159 53.32 -18.04 -6.08
N GLN A 160 53.63 -18.95 -6.99
CA GLN A 160 54.39 -18.67 -8.21
C GLN A 160 53.70 -19.29 -9.42
N ALA A 161 53.83 -18.60 -10.55
CA ALA A 161 53.42 -19.10 -11.86
C ALA A 161 54.28 -18.46 -12.95
N GLU A 162 54.45 -19.16 -14.06
CA GLU A 162 55.21 -18.73 -15.23
C GLU A 162 54.34 -18.89 -16.49
N ASP A 163 54.67 -18.15 -17.54
CA ASP A 163 54.05 -18.22 -18.86
C ASP A 163 52.51 -18.12 -18.83
N ILE A 164 51.97 -17.16 -18.09
CA ILE A 164 50.53 -16.96 -17.95
C ILE A 164 50.00 -16.29 -19.24
N PRO A 165 49.05 -16.92 -19.96
CA PRO A 165 48.49 -16.33 -21.17
C PRO A 165 47.68 -15.06 -20.89
N ALA A 166 47.52 -14.22 -21.92
CA ALA A 166 46.60 -13.08 -21.87
C ALA A 166 45.17 -13.52 -21.49
N TYR A 167 44.41 -12.62 -20.85
CA TYR A 167 43.04 -12.83 -20.38
C TYR A 167 42.87 -14.02 -19.42
N THR A 168 43.94 -14.40 -18.72
CA THR A 168 43.91 -15.47 -17.73
C THR A 168 43.90 -14.89 -16.32
N ASN A 169 42.98 -15.38 -15.48
CA ASN A 169 42.98 -15.02 -14.06
C ASN A 169 44.00 -15.83 -13.27
N PHE A 170 44.51 -15.21 -12.21
CA PHE A 170 45.33 -15.87 -11.21
C PHE A 170 44.89 -15.37 -9.84
N TRP A 171 44.27 -16.24 -9.05
CA TRP A 171 43.84 -15.91 -7.70
C TRP A 171 44.29 -16.94 -6.68
N ILE A 172 44.54 -16.45 -5.48
CA ILE A 172 45.15 -17.19 -4.38
C ILE A 172 44.21 -17.21 -3.18
N VAL A 173 44.30 -18.30 -2.42
CA VAL A 173 43.63 -18.47 -1.13
C VAL A 173 44.67 -18.86 -0.11
N THR A 174 44.81 -18.05 0.94
CA THR A 174 45.58 -18.41 2.13
C THR A 174 44.61 -18.47 3.31
N GLY A 175 44.32 -19.69 3.77
CA GLY A 175 43.55 -19.91 4.98
C GLY A 175 44.46 -20.12 6.19
N PHE A 176 44.00 -19.68 7.35
CA PHE A 176 44.74 -19.75 8.60
C PHE A 176 43.80 -19.91 9.80
N PRO A 177 44.30 -20.38 10.96
CA PRO A 177 43.48 -20.58 12.15
C PRO A 177 42.86 -19.28 12.66
N LYS A 178 41.83 -19.42 13.49
CA LYS A 178 41.22 -18.31 14.22
C LYS A 178 42.22 -17.58 15.11
N ASP A 179 41.88 -16.33 15.47
CA ASP A 179 42.62 -15.45 16.38
C ASP A 179 43.99 -14.95 15.88
N VAL A 180 44.37 -15.30 14.65
CA VAL A 180 45.49 -14.67 13.93
C VAL A 180 45.13 -13.22 13.57
N VAL A 181 43.89 -12.98 13.18
CA VAL A 181 43.31 -11.66 12.90
C VAL A 181 42.16 -11.41 13.86
N LYS A 182 42.11 -10.21 14.47
CA LYS A 182 41.03 -9.84 15.40
C LYS A 182 39.79 -9.39 14.62
N PHE A 183 38.72 -10.16 14.71
CA PHE A 183 37.42 -9.75 14.19
C PHE A 183 36.87 -8.55 14.98
N THR A 184 36.80 -7.37 14.35
CA THR A 184 36.22 -6.17 14.97
C THR A 184 34.75 -6.01 14.59
N TRP A 185 33.85 -6.14 15.55
CA TRP A 185 32.44 -5.82 15.38
C TRP A 185 32.26 -4.30 15.21
N THR A 186 32.11 -3.83 13.99
CA THR A 186 31.74 -2.44 13.70
C THR A 186 30.21 -2.30 13.75
N LEU A 187 29.68 -1.19 14.27
CA LEU A 187 28.23 -0.90 14.26
C LEU A 187 27.60 -1.05 12.87
N ARG A 188 28.34 -0.68 11.81
CA ARG A 188 27.94 -0.88 10.41
C ARG A 188 27.67 -2.36 10.08
N ARG A 189 28.59 -3.27 10.43
CA ARG A 189 28.45 -4.72 10.19
C ARG A 189 27.27 -5.32 10.95
N ILE A 190 27.01 -4.88 12.18
CA ILE A 190 25.82 -5.29 12.95
C ILE A 190 24.55 -4.84 12.21
N GLY A 191 24.52 -3.59 11.75
CA GLY A 191 23.42 -3.05 10.96
C GLY A 191 23.17 -3.84 9.67
N GLU A 192 24.20 -4.07 8.86
CA GLU A 192 24.12 -4.81 7.60
C GLU A 192 23.59 -6.24 7.80
N PHE A 193 23.89 -6.87 8.93
CA PHE A 193 23.37 -8.19 9.28
C PHE A 193 21.91 -8.17 9.80
N LEU A 194 21.55 -7.16 10.60
CA LEU A 194 20.25 -7.10 11.28
C LEU A 194 19.15 -6.44 10.44
N VAL A 195 19.44 -5.36 9.73
CA VAL A 195 18.44 -4.54 9.03
C VAL A 195 17.60 -5.35 8.03
N PRO A 196 18.17 -6.24 7.18
CA PRO A 196 17.36 -7.12 6.34
C PRO A 196 16.40 -8.00 7.14
N LYS A 197 16.89 -8.64 8.22
CA LYS A 197 16.10 -9.55 9.05
C LYS A 197 14.96 -8.84 9.78
N VAL A 198 15.25 -7.65 10.30
CA VAL A 198 14.24 -6.78 10.91
C VAL A 198 13.19 -6.39 9.87
N GLY A 199 13.60 -6.06 8.63
CA GLY A 199 12.68 -5.80 7.53
C GLY A 199 11.68 -6.93 7.29
N PHE A 200 12.11 -8.20 7.36
CA PHE A 200 11.21 -9.35 7.24
C PHE A 200 10.34 -9.60 8.48
N LEU A 201 10.89 -9.42 9.67
CA LEU A 201 10.17 -9.69 10.93
C LEU A 201 9.15 -8.60 11.29
N LEU A 202 9.40 -7.34 10.89
CA LEU A 202 8.57 -6.18 11.19
C LEU A 202 7.10 -6.36 10.76
N PRO A 203 6.75 -6.76 9.52
CA PRO A 203 5.36 -6.97 9.12
C PRO A 203 4.69 -8.12 9.86
N ILE A 204 5.43 -9.20 10.16
CA ILE A 204 4.91 -10.35 10.93
C ILE A 204 4.56 -9.90 12.36
N ALA A 205 5.48 -9.21 13.02
CA ALA A 205 5.26 -8.69 14.37
C ALA A 205 4.11 -7.67 14.39
N THR A 206 4.03 -6.80 13.38
CA THR A 206 2.96 -5.80 13.25
C THR A 206 1.60 -6.47 13.07
N PHE A 207 1.53 -7.51 12.21
CA PHE A 207 0.31 -8.29 12.01
C PHE A 207 -0.14 -8.99 13.29
N LEU A 208 0.77 -9.68 13.99
CA LEU A 208 0.45 -10.37 15.24
C LEU A 208 0.01 -9.39 16.34
N ALA A 209 0.66 -8.24 16.45
CA ALA A 209 0.26 -7.18 17.37
C ALA A 209 -1.14 -6.64 17.03
N MET A 210 -1.40 -6.31 15.76
CA MET A 210 -2.71 -5.83 15.31
C MET A 210 -3.80 -6.89 15.50
N LEU A 211 -3.50 -8.16 15.22
CA LEU A 211 -4.42 -9.28 15.44
C LEU A 211 -4.77 -9.44 16.92
N LEU A 212 -3.78 -9.34 17.81
CA LEU A 212 -3.98 -9.44 19.26
C LEU A 212 -4.78 -8.25 19.80
N ILE A 213 -4.49 -7.04 19.33
CA ILE A 213 -5.24 -5.83 19.69
C ILE A 213 -6.68 -5.94 19.18
N TRP A 214 -6.89 -6.36 17.94
CA TRP A 214 -8.22 -6.56 17.38
C TRP A 214 -9.00 -7.64 18.15
N ARG A 215 -8.38 -8.78 18.51
CA ARG A 215 -9.03 -9.79 19.34
C ARG A 215 -9.44 -9.28 20.73
N ARG A 216 -8.67 -8.36 21.32
CA ARG A 216 -8.96 -7.81 22.65
C ARG A 216 -9.89 -6.60 22.65
N ARG A 217 -9.89 -5.80 21.59
CA ARG A 217 -10.57 -4.49 21.55
C ARG A 217 -11.47 -4.27 20.34
N GLY A 218 -11.32 -5.04 19.27
CA GLY A 218 -12.12 -4.93 18.05
C GLY A 218 -13.17 -6.04 17.89
N ARG A 219 -13.07 -7.14 18.65
CA ARG A 219 -14.09 -8.19 18.63
C ARG A 219 -15.18 -7.86 19.64
N ASP A 220 -16.42 -7.79 19.16
CA ASP A 220 -17.58 -7.71 20.04
C ASP A 220 -17.65 -8.96 20.91
N GLU A 221 -18.04 -8.79 22.18
CA GLU A 221 -18.22 -9.93 23.08
C GLU A 221 -19.25 -10.89 22.48
N PRO A 222 -19.02 -12.22 22.53
CA PRO A 222 -20.03 -13.17 22.12
C PRO A 222 -21.20 -13.08 23.11
N GLY A 223 -22.17 -12.20 22.80
CA GLY A 223 -23.40 -12.07 23.56
C GLY A 223 -24.24 -13.34 23.49
N GLN A 224 -25.37 -13.35 24.21
CA GLN A 224 -26.32 -14.45 24.20
C GLN A 224 -26.86 -14.72 22.78
N VAL A 225 -27.18 -15.98 22.49
CA VAL A 225 -27.85 -16.41 21.26
C VAL A 225 -29.25 -15.83 21.26
N TYR A 226 -29.59 -15.03 20.26
CA TYR A 226 -30.94 -14.47 20.08
C TYR A 226 -31.69 -15.25 19.00
N ALA A 227 -33.03 -15.18 19.02
CA ALA A 227 -33.87 -15.74 17.97
C ALA A 227 -33.44 -15.19 16.59
N SER A 228 -33.37 -16.05 15.58
CA SER A 228 -32.92 -15.65 14.23
C SER A 228 -33.89 -14.70 13.51
N TYR A 229 -35.12 -14.59 14.02
CA TYR A 229 -36.20 -13.77 13.46
C TYR A 229 -36.97 -13.09 14.59
N VAL A 230 -37.20 -11.79 14.45
CA VAL A 230 -38.09 -10.99 15.30
C VAL A 230 -39.00 -10.22 14.33
N SER A 231 -40.32 -10.32 14.48
CA SER A 231 -41.30 -9.70 13.57
C SER A 231 -41.57 -8.23 13.87
N GLU A 232 -41.26 -7.78 15.08
CA GLU A 232 -41.43 -6.39 15.53
C GLU A 232 -40.08 -5.70 15.80
N PRO A 233 -40.02 -4.36 15.68
CA PRO A 233 -38.85 -3.59 16.09
C PRO A 233 -38.47 -3.91 17.55
N PRO A 234 -37.24 -4.34 17.83
CA PRO A 234 -36.85 -4.81 19.16
C PRO A 234 -36.70 -3.70 20.20
N SER A 235 -36.61 -2.43 19.77
CA SER A 235 -36.54 -1.25 20.62
C SER A 235 -37.01 -0.01 19.86
N ASP A 236 -37.25 1.09 20.58
CA ASP A 236 -37.70 2.38 20.02
C ASP A 236 -36.59 3.16 19.29
N LEU A 237 -35.51 2.49 18.87
CA LEU A 237 -34.45 3.15 18.11
C LEU A 237 -34.97 3.55 16.74
N SER A 238 -34.76 4.82 16.39
CA SER A 238 -35.13 5.31 15.07
C SER A 238 -34.35 4.59 13.96
N PRO A 239 -34.90 4.51 12.73
CA PRO A 239 -34.30 3.76 11.63
C PRO A 239 -32.84 4.12 11.34
N GLY A 240 -32.50 5.42 11.39
CA GLY A 240 -31.13 5.89 11.19
C GLY A 240 -30.15 5.41 12.27
N LEU A 241 -30.58 5.29 13.53
CA LEU A 241 -29.75 4.75 14.62
C LEU A 241 -29.65 3.23 14.54
N ALA A 242 -30.74 2.55 14.19
CA ALA A 242 -30.77 1.11 14.00
C ALA A 242 -29.85 0.67 12.85
N GLY A 243 -29.90 1.35 11.69
CA GLY A 243 -28.99 1.10 10.57
C GLY A 243 -27.52 1.31 10.95
N ALA A 244 -27.23 2.41 11.64
CA ALA A 244 -25.89 2.72 12.17
C ALA A 244 -25.36 1.66 13.14
N LEU A 245 -26.24 1.00 13.90
CA LEU A 245 -25.88 -0.04 14.86
C LEU A 245 -25.52 -1.37 14.17
N ILE A 246 -26.26 -1.74 13.12
CA ILE A 246 -25.99 -2.98 12.34
C ILE A 246 -24.67 -2.85 11.59
N ASP A 247 -24.48 -1.80 10.80
CA ASP A 247 -23.35 -1.71 9.87
C ASP A 247 -22.13 -0.95 10.43
N GLU A 248 -22.25 -0.32 11.61
CA GLU A 248 -21.27 0.62 12.22
C GLU A 248 -20.89 1.80 11.33
N LYS A 249 -21.60 1.97 10.23
CA LYS A 249 -21.41 3.00 9.22
C LYS A 249 -22.72 3.76 9.10
N VAL A 250 -22.59 5.03 8.80
CA VAL A 250 -23.72 5.93 8.56
C VAL A 250 -23.44 6.55 7.21
N ASP A 251 -24.22 6.11 6.24
CA ASP A 251 -24.18 6.55 4.87
C ASP A 251 -25.45 7.36 4.56
N THR A 252 -25.69 7.66 3.29
CA THR A 252 -26.86 8.44 2.88
C THR A 252 -28.17 7.66 3.10
N LYS A 253 -28.12 6.33 3.11
CA LYS A 253 -29.31 5.49 3.33
C LYS A 253 -29.93 5.71 4.71
N GLU A 254 -29.13 5.89 5.77
CA GLU A 254 -29.64 6.23 7.10
C GLU A 254 -30.31 7.62 7.11
N VAL A 255 -29.80 8.56 6.32
CA VAL A 255 -30.41 9.89 6.17
C VAL A 255 -31.75 9.78 5.45
N ILE A 256 -31.82 9.04 4.33
CA ILE A 256 -33.07 8.82 3.58
C ILE A 256 -34.10 8.08 4.44
N ALA A 257 -33.69 7.02 5.13
CA ALA A 257 -34.53 6.30 6.09
C ALA A 257 -35.13 7.23 7.14
N THR A 258 -34.37 8.23 7.59
CA THR A 258 -34.83 9.24 8.53
C THR A 258 -35.85 10.18 7.92
N ILE A 259 -35.66 10.61 6.66
CA ILE A 259 -36.63 11.45 5.94
C ILE A 259 -37.96 10.71 5.79
N VAL A 260 -37.92 9.42 5.40
CA VAL A 260 -39.12 8.58 5.29
C VAL A 260 -39.75 8.32 6.66
N HIS A 261 -38.95 8.15 7.72
CA HIS A 261 -39.45 8.04 9.09
C HIS A 261 -40.20 9.30 9.55
N LEU A 262 -39.67 10.49 9.23
CA LEU A 262 -40.33 11.76 9.51
C LEU A 262 -41.63 11.92 8.69
N ALA A 263 -41.65 11.41 7.46
CA ALA A 263 -42.86 11.38 6.63
C ALA A 263 -43.95 10.51 7.26
N HIS A 264 -43.60 9.29 7.67
CA HIS A 264 -44.52 8.37 8.35
C HIS A 264 -45.06 8.95 9.67
N ARG A 265 -44.25 9.72 10.42
CA ARG A 265 -44.71 10.45 11.63
C ARG A 265 -45.52 11.72 11.32
N GLY A 266 -45.70 12.06 10.04
CA GLY A 266 -46.50 13.18 9.56
C GLY A 266 -45.84 14.55 9.69
N TYR A 267 -44.51 14.64 9.78
CA TYR A 267 -43.79 15.92 9.80
C TYR A 267 -43.63 16.52 8.40
N LEU A 268 -43.53 15.66 7.39
CA LEU A 268 -43.36 16.06 6.01
C LEU A 268 -44.14 15.14 5.07
N GLU A 269 -44.38 15.64 3.87
CA GLU A 269 -45.00 14.90 2.77
C GLU A 269 -44.06 14.93 1.57
N ILE A 270 -44.06 13.83 0.83
CA ILE A 270 -43.21 13.62 -0.34
C ILE A 270 -44.11 13.55 -1.57
N THR A 271 -43.99 14.54 -2.44
CA THR A 271 -44.75 14.61 -3.69
C THR A 271 -43.79 14.48 -4.87
N ASP A 272 -43.99 13.46 -5.69
CA ASP A 272 -43.25 13.31 -6.94
C ASP A 272 -43.99 14.00 -8.09
N THR A 273 -43.24 14.70 -8.94
CA THR A 273 -43.78 15.40 -10.12
C THR A 273 -43.53 14.61 -11.40
N ALA A 274 -44.53 14.58 -12.29
CA ALA A 274 -44.41 13.94 -13.59
C ALA A 274 -43.44 14.71 -14.53
N LYS A 275 -42.80 14.02 -15.45
CA LYS A 275 -42.01 14.66 -16.53
C LYS A 275 -42.96 15.30 -17.54
N GLU A 276 -43.15 16.62 -17.46
CA GLU A 276 -43.82 17.36 -18.52
C GLU A 276 -42.83 17.71 -19.66
N GLY A 277 -42.81 16.87 -20.70
CA GLY A 277 -42.10 17.12 -21.96
C GLY A 277 -40.62 16.72 -22.00
N ARG A 278 -39.98 16.83 -23.18
CA ARG A 278 -38.59 16.39 -23.46
C ARG A 278 -37.50 17.15 -22.67
N ALA A 279 -37.83 18.26 -22.00
CA ALA A 279 -36.86 19.18 -21.39
C ALA A 279 -36.96 19.34 -19.86
N LYS A 280 -38.03 18.89 -19.19
CA LYS A 280 -38.15 18.98 -17.73
C LYS A 280 -37.84 17.64 -17.05
N LYS A 281 -37.05 17.69 -15.98
CA LYS A 281 -36.69 16.52 -15.17
C LYS A 281 -37.74 16.29 -14.08
N ALA A 282 -37.99 15.03 -13.73
CA ALA A 282 -38.82 14.70 -12.57
C ALA A 282 -38.18 15.29 -11.31
N MET A 283 -39.00 15.90 -10.45
CA MET A 283 -38.57 16.51 -9.20
C MET A 283 -39.39 15.94 -8.06
N THR A 284 -38.75 15.71 -6.91
CA THR A 284 -39.42 15.38 -5.66
C THR A 284 -39.51 16.65 -4.80
N ILE A 285 -40.70 16.91 -4.27
CA ILE A 285 -41.01 18.05 -3.43
C ILE A 285 -41.26 17.55 -2.01
N PHE A 286 -40.60 18.18 -1.04
CA PHE A 286 -40.83 17.92 0.38
C PHE A 286 -41.62 19.08 0.96
N THR A 287 -42.80 18.80 1.50
CA THR A 287 -43.69 19.81 2.10
C THR A 287 -43.78 19.58 3.61
N ARG A 288 -43.49 20.60 4.41
CA ARG A 288 -43.59 20.55 5.87
C ARG A 288 -45.07 20.55 6.30
N ARG A 289 -45.45 19.63 7.18
CA ARG A 289 -46.82 19.47 7.70
C ARG A 289 -46.96 19.89 9.17
N LYS A 290 -45.90 19.75 9.97
CA LYS A 290 -45.88 20.07 11.41
C LYS A 290 -44.70 20.97 11.77
N PRO A 291 -44.78 21.73 12.87
CA PRO A 291 -43.60 22.36 13.47
C PRO A 291 -42.51 21.33 13.77
N LEU A 292 -41.25 21.74 13.67
CA LEU A 292 -40.07 20.85 13.83
C LEU A 292 -39.42 20.97 15.22
N ASP A 293 -40.07 21.68 16.15
CA ASP A 293 -39.50 22.07 17.44
C ASP A 293 -39.47 20.93 18.48
N ASP A 294 -40.30 19.91 18.25
CA ASP A 294 -40.40 18.68 19.03
C ASP A 294 -39.38 17.61 18.59
N LEU A 295 -38.75 17.77 17.43
CA LEU A 295 -37.68 16.89 16.97
C LEU A 295 -36.41 17.15 17.78
N THR A 296 -35.74 16.07 18.17
CA THR A 296 -34.48 16.13 18.90
C THR A 296 -33.36 15.43 18.14
N GLY A 297 -32.13 15.72 18.54
CA GLY A 297 -30.97 14.97 18.07
C GLY A 297 -30.70 15.07 16.57
N PHE A 298 -30.41 13.92 15.95
CA PHE A 298 -30.08 13.85 14.52
C PHE A 298 -31.30 14.06 13.62
N GLU A 299 -32.50 13.64 14.05
CA GLU A 299 -33.75 13.86 13.29
C GLU A 299 -34.01 15.36 13.10
N ALA A 300 -33.80 16.16 14.15
CA ALA A 300 -33.90 17.61 14.10
C ALA A 300 -32.86 18.22 13.13
N LYS A 301 -31.65 17.66 13.07
CA LYS A 301 -30.61 18.11 12.12
C LYS A 301 -30.98 17.78 10.68
N VAL A 302 -31.56 16.59 10.42
CA VAL A 302 -32.06 16.23 9.09
C VAL A 302 -33.18 17.17 8.68
N ALA A 303 -34.15 17.43 9.56
CA ALA A 303 -35.27 18.32 9.29
C ALA A 303 -34.82 19.77 9.02
N LYS A 304 -33.90 20.31 9.82
CA LYS A 304 -33.30 21.65 9.61
C LYS A 304 -32.43 21.75 8.36
N ALA A 305 -31.84 20.64 7.92
CA ALA A 305 -31.07 20.59 6.67
C ALA A 305 -31.97 20.52 5.43
N LEU A 306 -33.20 20.01 5.57
CA LEU A 306 -34.22 20.03 4.52
C LEU A 306 -34.92 21.40 4.45
N PHE A 307 -35.41 21.90 5.59
CA PHE A 307 -36.16 23.15 5.69
C PHE A 307 -35.29 24.24 6.33
N ASP A 308 -34.49 24.91 5.50
CA ASP A 308 -33.64 26.02 5.94
C ASP A 308 -34.42 27.35 6.02
N SER A 309 -33.74 28.44 6.38
CA SER A 309 -34.38 29.76 6.46
C SER A 309 -34.87 30.31 5.12
N LYS A 310 -34.41 29.76 3.98
CA LYS A 310 -34.84 30.14 2.64
C LYS A 310 -36.02 29.31 2.16
N HIS A 311 -36.16 28.10 2.68
CA HIS A 311 -37.18 27.13 2.30
C HIS A 311 -37.88 26.56 3.57
N PRO A 312 -38.60 27.41 4.33
CA PRO A 312 -39.16 26.99 5.63
C PRO A 312 -40.31 25.99 5.51
N ASP A 313 -41.09 26.04 4.43
CA ASP A 313 -42.33 25.26 4.29
C ASP A 313 -42.25 24.20 3.19
N GLN A 314 -41.49 24.44 2.12
CA GLN A 314 -41.39 23.53 1.00
C GLN A 314 -40.00 23.61 0.37
N VAL A 315 -39.40 22.46 0.08
CA VAL A 315 -38.08 22.36 -0.56
C VAL A 315 -38.14 21.35 -1.71
N THR A 316 -37.49 21.67 -2.83
CA THR A 316 -37.41 20.74 -3.96
C THR A 316 -36.06 20.05 -4.02
N THR A 317 -36.02 18.90 -4.69
CA THR A 317 -34.80 18.18 -5.03
C THR A 317 -33.76 19.06 -5.76
N THR A 318 -34.20 20.10 -6.48
CA THR A 318 -33.26 21.01 -7.18
C THR A 318 -32.61 22.00 -6.25
N ASP A 319 -33.32 22.42 -5.20
CA ASP A 319 -32.79 23.31 -4.16
C ASP A 319 -31.77 22.59 -3.26
N LEU A 320 -32.01 21.30 -3.00
CA LEU A 320 -31.11 20.45 -2.22
C LEU A 320 -29.84 20.07 -2.99
N LYS A 321 -29.92 20.01 -4.32
CA LYS A 321 -28.83 19.61 -5.20
C LYS A 321 -27.60 20.48 -4.97
N ASN A 322 -26.45 19.86 -4.76
CA ASN A 322 -25.16 20.51 -4.55
C ASN A 322 -25.05 21.35 -3.26
N ARG A 323 -26.07 21.33 -2.39
CA ARG A 323 -26.09 22.05 -1.10
C ARG A 323 -26.20 21.10 0.08
N PHE A 324 -27.07 20.10 -0.02
CA PHE A 324 -27.36 19.18 1.08
C PHE A 324 -26.14 18.35 1.51
N TYR A 325 -25.23 18.03 0.60
CA TYR A 325 -23.98 17.31 0.90
C TYR A 325 -23.19 17.93 2.08
N ALA A 326 -23.18 19.25 2.22
CA ALA A 326 -22.49 19.95 3.30
C ALA A 326 -23.07 19.60 4.70
N HIS A 327 -24.35 19.22 4.77
CA HIS A 327 -25.04 18.84 6.00
C HIS A 327 -24.94 17.34 6.32
N VAL A 328 -24.61 16.50 5.34
CA VAL A 328 -24.50 15.04 5.52
C VAL A 328 -23.46 14.69 6.59
N GLN A 329 -22.24 15.25 6.52
CA GLN A 329 -21.18 14.95 7.49
C GLN A 329 -21.53 15.38 8.95
N PRO A 330 -22.09 16.58 9.18
CA PRO A 330 -22.63 16.97 10.49
C PRO A 330 -23.76 16.06 11.01
N ILE A 331 -24.66 15.60 10.15
CA ILE A 331 -25.74 14.67 10.51
C ILE A 331 -25.14 13.32 10.93
N VAL A 332 -24.25 12.77 10.10
CA VAL A 332 -23.50 11.53 10.39
C VAL A 332 -22.76 11.62 11.73
N GLY A 333 -22.11 12.76 12.00
CA GLY A 333 -21.44 13.01 13.27
C GLY A 333 -22.39 12.94 14.47
N GLN A 334 -23.58 13.51 14.34
CA GLN A 334 -24.62 13.49 15.38
C GLN A 334 -25.15 12.07 15.63
N VAL A 335 -25.39 11.30 14.57
CA VAL A 335 -25.80 9.89 14.67
C VAL A 335 -24.78 9.11 15.51
N TYR A 336 -23.49 9.25 15.22
CA TYR A 336 -22.43 8.60 16.00
C TYR A 336 -22.37 9.05 17.46
N GLU A 337 -22.66 10.32 17.75
CA GLU A 337 -22.73 10.83 19.12
C GLU A 337 -23.91 10.24 19.88
N GLU A 338 -25.07 10.11 19.24
CA GLU A 338 -26.28 9.58 19.88
C GLU A 338 -26.22 8.08 20.14
N VAL A 339 -25.71 7.27 19.19
CA VAL A 339 -25.48 5.83 19.46
C VAL A 339 -24.44 5.63 20.57
N THR A 340 -23.49 6.55 20.73
CA THR A 340 -22.52 6.52 21.84
C THR A 340 -23.18 6.92 23.15
N LYS A 341 -23.99 7.99 23.17
CA LYS A 341 -24.75 8.44 24.36
C LYS A 341 -25.77 7.40 24.83
N ALA A 342 -26.39 6.67 23.90
CA ALA A 342 -27.28 5.55 24.20
C ALA A 342 -26.54 4.33 24.82
N GLY A 343 -25.21 4.39 24.90
CA GLY A 343 -24.37 3.35 25.48
C GLY A 343 -24.21 2.14 24.58
N LEU A 344 -24.43 2.27 23.26
CA LEU A 344 -24.32 1.16 22.29
C LEU A 344 -22.86 0.98 21.81
N PHE A 345 -22.05 2.04 21.85
CA PHE A 345 -20.62 1.99 21.51
C PHE A 345 -19.78 2.55 22.67
N PHE A 346 -18.61 1.94 22.94
CA PHE A 346 -17.72 2.39 24.02
C PHE A 346 -17.14 3.78 23.74
N LYS A 347 -16.87 4.08 22.47
CA LYS A 347 -16.33 5.35 21.98
C LYS A 347 -16.96 5.64 20.63
N ASN A 348 -17.04 6.92 20.28
CA ASN A 348 -17.54 7.35 18.97
C ASN A 348 -16.79 6.60 17.83
N PRO A 349 -17.49 5.82 16.98
CA PRO A 349 -16.86 5.01 15.93
C PRO A 349 -16.02 5.81 14.94
N LYS A 350 -16.48 7.01 14.55
CA LYS A 350 -15.73 7.92 13.66
C LYS A 350 -14.41 8.36 14.28
N LYS A 351 -14.42 8.73 15.57
CA LYS A 351 -13.20 9.11 16.32
C LYS A 351 -12.29 7.92 16.59
N ALA A 352 -12.83 6.70 16.74
CA ALA A 352 -12.02 5.48 16.87
C ALA A 352 -11.25 5.17 15.57
N ARG A 353 -11.93 5.14 14.41
CA ARG A 353 -11.30 4.93 13.09
C ARG A 353 -10.25 6.00 12.79
N SER A 354 -10.57 7.27 13.03
CA SER A 354 -9.63 8.37 12.78
C SER A 354 -8.37 8.29 13.63
N ARG A 355 -8.44 7.81 14.87
CA ARG A 355 -7.26 7.62 15.72
C ARG A 355 -6.36 6.50 15.22
N TRP A 356 -6.94 5.37 14.83
CA TRP A 356 -6.19 4.24 14.26
C TRP A 356 -5.54 4.61 12.93
N PHE A 357 -6.25 5.37 12.10
CA PHE A 357 -5.66 5.96 10.89
C PHE A 357 -4.49 6.90 11.22
N GLY A 358 -4.65 7.77 12.23
CA GLY A 358 -3.58 8.64 12.72
C GLY A 358 -2.35 7.88 13.24
N TYR A 359 -2.56 6.77 13.96
CA TYR A 359 -1.46 5.89 14.38
C TYR A 359 -0.74 5.25 13.19
N GLY A 360 -1.47 4.86 12.14
CA GLY A 360 -0.88 4.37 10.89
C GLY A 360 0.02 5.41 10.22
N ILE A 361 -0.43 6.68 10.14
CA ILE A 361 0.37 7.78 9.60
C ILE A 361 1.60 8.06 10.46
N ALA A 362 1.45 8.10 11.79
CA ALA A 362 2.57 8.32 12.71
C ALA A 362 3.62 7.21 12.57
N LEU A 363 3.18 5.95 12.46
CA LEU A 363 4.08 4.81 12.22
C LEU A 363 4.81 4.95 10.88
N ALA A 364 4.10 5.34 9.82
CA ALA A 364 4.69 5.56 8.50
C ALA A 364 5.76 6.65 8.52
N ALA A 365 5.52 7.76 9.23
CA ALA A 365 6.49 8.84 9.39
C ALA A 365 7.76 8.36 10.12
N ILE A 366 7.60 7.63 11.24
CA ILE A 366 8.74 7.11 12.02
C ILE A 366 9.57 6.12 11.19
N LEU A 367 8.92 5.13 10.57
CA LEU A 367 9.61 4.14 9.75
C LEU A 367 10.25 4.76 8.50
N GLY A 368 9.62 5.78 7.92
CA GLY A 368 10.18 6.56 6.83
C GLY A 368 11.47 7.28 7.21
N VAL A 369 11.50 7.93 8.38
CA VAL A 369 12.72 8.58 8.90
C VAL A 369 13.83 7.56 9.14
N ILE A 370 13.52 6.41 9.75
CA ILE A 370 14.50 5.35 10.00
C ILE A 370 15.07 4.81 8.68
N THR A 371 14.20 4.55 7.70
CA THR A 371 14.61 4.10 6.36
C THR A 371 15.51 5.13 5.67
N PHE A 372 15.18 6.42 5.80
CA PHE A 372 15.98 7.52 5.25
C PHE A 372 17.36 7.62 5.89
N ILE A 373 17.46 7.38 7.20
CA ILE A 373 18.75 7.31 7.91
C ILE A 373 19.58 6.16 7.36
N PHE A 374 19.02 4.95 7.21
CA PHE A 374 19.73 3.79 6.66
C PHE A 374 20.19 4.00 5.21
N PHE A 375 19.36 4.66 4.40
CA PHE A 375 19.73 5.05 3.04
C PHE A 375 20.88 6.05 3.02
N SER A 376 20.82 7.10 3.85
CA SER A 376 21.85 8.16 3.92
C SER A 376 23.23 7.66 4.34
N VAL A 377 23.31 6.55 5.08
CA VAL A 377 24.58 5.93 5.47
C VAL A 377 24.98 4.75 4.58
N GLU A 378 24.29 4.55 3.44
CA GLU A 378 24.52 3.46 2.49
C GLU A 378 24.59 2.08 3.15
N LEU A 379 23.73 1.85 4.13
CA LEU A 379 23.72 0.60 4.88
C LEU A 379 23.14 -0.52 4.02
N SER A 380 23.90 -1.60 3.80
CA SER A 380 23.42 -2.74 3.02
C SER A 380 22.11 -3.29 3.59
N GLY A 381 21.14 -3.54 2.71
CA GLY A 381 19.83 -4.09 3.08
C GLY A 381 18.73 -3.08 3.44
N TRP A 382 18.99 -1.76 3.35
CA TRP A 382 17.98 -0.72 3.61
C TRP A 382 16.69 -0.90 2.77
N GLY A 383 16.81 -1.43 1.55
CA GLY A 383 15.66 -1.71 0.67
C GLY A 383 14.69 -2.76 1.23
N TRP A 384 15.20 -3.80 1.90
CA TRP A 384 14.36 -4.82 2.54
C TRP A 384 13.61 -4.26 3.76
N PHE A 385 14.26 -3.35 4.50
CA PHE A 385 13.63 -2.65 5.61
C PHE A 385 12.52 -1.70 5.14
N MET A 386 12.75 -1.00 4.02
CA MET A 386 11.74 -0.14 3.38
C MET A 386 10.49 -0.95 3.00
N LEU A 387 10.68 -2.08 2.31
CA LEU A 387 9.57 -2.94 1.88
C LEU A 387 8.78 -3.49 3.08
N GLY A 388 9.48 -3.98 4.11
CA GLY A 388 8.86 -4.41 5.36
C GLY A 388 8.05 -3.31 6.05
N SER A 389 8.58 -2.09 6.06
CA SER A 389 7.93 -0.92 6.64
C SER A 389 6.63 -0.54 5.92
N ILE A 390 6.62 -0.55 4.59
CA ILE A 390 5.42 -0.29 3.79
C ILE A 390 4.34 -1.33 4.11
N VAL A 391 4.70 -2.61 4.13
CA VAL A 391 3.76 -3.70 4.44
C VAL A 391 3.18 -3.54 5.84
N SER A 392 4.00 -3.21 6.85
CA SER A 392 3.55 -2.91 8.21
C SER A 392 2.54 -1.77 8.28
N VAL A 393 2.78 -0.67 7.56
CA VAL A 393 1.84 0.47 7.51
C VAL A 393 0.52 0.05 6.88
N VAL A 394 0.56 -0.68 5.76
CA VAL A 394 -0.65 -1.20 5.09
C VAL A 394 -1.45 -2.10 6.03
N ILE A 395 -0.79 -2.98 6.79
CA ILE A 395 -1.44 -3.84 7.79
C ILE A 395 -2.23 -2.98 8.79
N VAL A 396 -1.62 -1.95 9.38
CA VAL A 396 -2.31 -1.09 10.35
C VAL A 396 -3.52 -0.38 9.72
N LEU A 397 -3.39 0.10 8.48
CA LEU A 397 -4.46 0.77 7.75
C LEU A 397 -5.63 -0.18 7.42
N VAL A 398 -5.36 -1.43 7.08
CA VAL A 398 -6.39 -2.46 6.81
C VAL A 398 -7.18 -2.81 8.07
N PHE A 399 -6.53 -2.83 9.23
CA PHE A 399 -7.20 -3.10 10.50
C PHE A 399 -8.01 -1.89 11.03
N SER A 400 -7.59 -0.66 10.72
CA SER A 400 -8.25 0.59 11.18
C SER A 400 -9.79 0.62 11.08
N PRO A 401 -10.43 0.24 9.95
CA PRO A 401 -11.90 0.25 9.85
C PRO A 401 -12.61 -0.74 10.78
N HIS A 402 -11.93 -1.80 11.23
CA HIS A 402 -12.47 -2.90 12.05
C HIS A 402 -12.20 -2.73 13.56
N MET A 403 -11.68 -1.58 13.97
CA MET A 403 -11.32 -1.29 15.36
C MET A 403 -12.39 -0.64 16.25
N PRO A 404 -13.50 -0.03 15.75
CA PRO A 404 -14.60 0.37 16.62
C PRO A 404 -15.16 -0.82 17.40
N GLN A 405 -15.61 -0.58 18.64
CA GLN A 405 -16.09 -1.63 19.53
C GLN A 405 -17.50 -1.29 20.04
N ARG A 406 -18.44 -2.22 19.86
CA ARG A 406 -19.77 -2.12 20.49
C ARG A 406 -19.65 -2.43 21.99
N THR A 407 -20.52 -1.84 22.79
CA THR A 407 -20.68 -2.28 24.18
C THR A 407 -21.41 -3.62 24.23
N PRO A 408 -21.39 -4.35 25.36
CA PRO A 408 -22.20 -5.57 25.50
C PRO A 408 -23.69 -5.33 25.21
N LYS A 409 -24.22 -4.17 25.64
CA LYS A 409 -25.58 -3.72 25.33
C LYS A 409 -25.77 -3.47 23.83
N GLY A 410 -24.84 -2.79 23.18
CA GLY A 410 -24.89 -2.52 21.74
C GLY A 410 -24.77 -3.78 20.88
N ALA A 411 -23.93 -4.74 21.27
CA ALA A 411 -23.81 -6.03 20.59
C ALA A 411 -25.09 -6.86 20.71
N GLN A 412 -25.77 -6.82 21.87
CA GLN A 412 -27.07 -7.48 22.04
C GLN A 412 -28.15 -6.83 21.17
N GLU A 413 -28.27 -5.50 21.22
CA GLU A 413 -29.23 -4.78 20.38
C GLU A 413 -28.95 -4.99 18.89
N GLN A 414 -27.68 -4.96 18.45
CA GLN A 414 -27.30 -5.21 17.06
C GLN A 414 -27.84 -6.56 16.55
N ARG A 415 -27.71 -7.63 17.34
CA ARG A 415 -28.22 -8.96 16.96
C ARG A 415 -29.74 -9.01 16.85
N LYS A 416 -30.46 -8.32 17.76
CA LYS A 416 -31.92 -8.20 17.66
C LYS A 416 -32.34 -7.48 16.38
N TRP A 417 -31.66 -6.37 16.07
CA TRP A 417 -31.89 -5.62 14.84
C TRP A 417 -31.49 -6.41 13.58
N GLU A 418 -30.47 -7.26 13.67
CA GLU A 418 -30.09 -8.18 12.60
C GLU A 418 -31.14 -9.27 12.38
N ALA A 419 -31.75 -9.80 13.44
CA ALA A 419 -32.89 -10.71 13.35
C ALA A 419 -34.13 -10.05 12.72
N PHE A 420 -34.41 -8.80 13.06
CA PHE A 420 -35.48 -8.01 12.42
C PHE A 420 -35.15 -7.72 10.95
N ARG A 421 -33.90 -7.40 10.61
CA ARG A 421 -33.44 -7.28 9.21
C ARG A 421 -33.64 -8.58 8.43
N ASN A 422 -33.34 -9.73 9.03
CA ASN A 422 -33.58 -11.04 8.42
C ASN A 422 -35.07 -11.30 8.20
N TYR A 423 -35.93 -10.90 9.14
CA TYR A 423 -37.38 -10.94 8.96
C TYR A 423 -37.85 -10.08 7.77
N LEU A 424 -37.36 -8.84 7.65
CA LEU A 424 -37.69 -7.97 6.51
C LEU A 424 -37.16 -8.51 5.17
N LYS A 425 -36.06 -9.26 5.19
CA LYS A 425 -35.47 -9.87 3.99
C LYS A 425 -36.16 -11.18 3.58
N ASP A 426 -36.63 -11.97 4.55
CA ASP A 426 -37.11 -13.33 4.35
C ASP A 426 -38.41 -13.61 5.13
N LEU A 427 -39.54 -13.21 4.55
CA LEU A 427 -40.90 -13.42 5.06
C LEU A 427 -41.45 -14.85 4.86
N THR A 428 -40.60 -15.85 4.61
CA THR A 428 -41.01 -17.20 4.11
C THR A 428 -41.91 -18.02 5.02
N ARG A 429 -42.21 -17.59 6.25
CA ARG A 429 -43.26 -18.21 7.07
C ARG A 429 -44.57 -17.43 6.91
N PHE A 430 -45.41 -17.95 6.02
CA PHE A 430 -46.73 -17.48 5.57
C PHE A 430 -47.80 -17.14 6.65
N GLN A 431 -47.46 -17.06 7.94
CA GLN A 431 -48.40 -16.64 8.99
C GLN A 431 -48.34 -15.13 9.29
N ASP A 432 -47.30 -14.41 8.85
CA ASP A 432 -47.11 -12.98 9.19
C ASP A 432 -47.35 -12.01 8.00
N MET A 433 -47.76 -12.50 6.82
CA MET A 433 -47.95 -11.64 5.64
C MET A 433 -49.03 -10.56 5.85
N GLU A 434 -50.08 -10.87 6.61
CA GLU A 434 -51.16 -9.92 6.92
C GLU A 434 -50.68 -8.84 7.90
N SER A 435 -49.97 -9.23 8.97
CA SER A 435 -49.34 -8.29 9.91
C SER A 435 -48.25 -7.44 9.23
N ALA A 436 -47.46 -8.02 8.32
CA ALA A 436 -46.45 -7.33 7.55
C ALA A 436 -47.08 -6.34 6.54
N LYS A 437 -48.25 -6.67 5.99
CA LYS A 437 -49.05 -5.79 5.13
C LYS A 437 -49.59 -4.60 5.89
N GLU A 438 -50.14 -4.80 7.08
CA GLU A 438 -50.62 -3.73 7.96
C GLU A 438 -49.49 -2.79 8.41
N ASN A 439 -48.31 -3.35 8.67
CA ASN A 439 -47.13 -2.59 9.12
C ASN A 439 -46.19 -2.17 7.98
N PHE A 440 -46.63 -2.26 6.73
CA PHE A 440 -45.79 -1.95 5.55
C PHE A 440 -45.14 -0.57 5.64
N GLU A 441 -45.95 0.46 5.92
CA GLU A 441 -45.49 1.84 6.06
C GLU A 441 -44.56 2.03 7.26
N LYS A 442 -44.86 1.35 8.37
CA LYS A 442 -44.09 1.44 9.62
C LYS A 442 -42.69 0.84 9.46
N TYR A 443 -42.54 -0.24 8.68
CA TYR A 443 -41.28 -0.96 8.53
C TYR A 443 -40.44 -0.48 7.33
N LEU A 444 -41.04 0.21 6.36
CA LEU A 444 -40.34 0.75 5.20
C LEU A 444 -39.11 1.62 5.55
N PRO A 445 -39.17 2.56 6.51
CA PRO A 445 -37.98 3.31 6.95
C PRO A 445 -36.83 2.41 7.44
N TYR A 446 -37.15 1.33 8.16
CA TYR A 446 -36.14 0.38 8.66
C TYR A 446 -35.56 -0.46 7.54
N ALA A 447 -36.38 -0.89 6.58
CA ALA A 447 -35.92 -1.62 5.40
C ALA A 447 -34.89 -0.80 4.59
N ILE A 448 -35.13 0.51 4.43
CA ILE A 448 -34.20 1.44 3.78
C ILE A 448 -32.90 1.58 4.59
N ALA A 449 -32.99 1.73 5.91
CA ALA A 449 -31.81 1.83 6.77
C ALA A 449 -30.92 0.57 6.68
N PHE A 450 -31.53 -0.61 6.58
CA PHE A 450 -30.81 -1.89 6.47
C PHE A 450 -30.40 -2.27 5.04
N GLY A 451 -30.83 -1.51 4.03
CA GLY A 451 -30.57 -1.76 2.62
C GLY A 451 -31.29 -2.99 2.06
N VAL A 452 -32.46 -3.33 2.59
CA VAL A 452 -33.31 -4.46 2.17
C VAL A 452 -34.66 -3.99 1.63
N GLU A 453 -34.81 -2.70 1.33
CA GLU A 453 -36.05 -2.08 0.85
C GLU A 453 -36.56 -2.69 -0.47
N LYS A 454 -35.65 -3.12 -1.35
CA LYS A 454 -36.01 -3.79 -2.60
C LYS A 454 -36.64 -5.16 -2.35
N ASP A 455 -36.02 -5.95 -1.48
CA ASP A 455 -36.54 -7.26 -1.09
C ASP A 455 -37.86 -7.11 -0.34
N TRP A 456 -37.99 -6.09 0.51
CA TRP A 456 -39.21 -5.79 1.25
C TRP A 456 -40.38 -5.44 0.32
N VAL A 457 -40.24 -4.40 -0.50
CA VAL A 457 -41.34 -3.90 -1.36
C VAL A 457 -41.74 -4.91 -2.43
N ARG A 458 -40.77 -5.62 -3.04
CA ARG A 458 -41.02 -6.62 -4.08
C ARG A 458 -41.94 -7.76 -3.62
N ARG A 459 -41.96 -8.05 -2.31
CA ARG A 459 -42.80 -9.12 -1.74
C ARG A 459 -44.27 -8.75 -1.63
N PHE A 460 -44.59 -7.46 -1.70
CA PHE A 460 -45.95 -6.96 -1.71
C PHE A 460 -46.44 -6.60 -3.12
N GLU A 461 -45.63 -6.81 -4.17
CA GLU A 461 -46.05 -6.67 -5.57
C GLU A 461 -47.28 -7.57 -5.83
N GLY A 462 -48.31 -7.01 -6.47
CA GLY A 462 -49.59 -7.69 -6.70
C GLY A 462 -50.57 -7.75 -5.51
N LEU A 463 -50.21 -7.26 -4.31
CA LEU A 463 -51.14 -7.11 -3.18
C LEU A 463 -51.76 -5.71 -3.14
N THR A 464 -53.06 -5.60 -2.89
CA THR A 464 -53.73 -4.31 -2.66
C THR A 464 -53.49 -3.84 -1.23
N VAL A 465 -52.57 -2.88 -1.05
CA VAL A 465 -52.25 -2.23 0.22
C VAL A 465 -52.73 -0.77 0.14
N SER A 466 -53.14 -0.18 1.27
CA SER A 466 -53.43 1.25 1.33
C SER A 466 -52.19 2.06 0.94
N SER A 467 -52.37 3.10 0.12
CA SER A 467 -51.28 4.00 -0.24
C SER A 467 -50.85 4.79 0.99
N PRO A 468 -49.55 5.02 1.22
CA PRO A 468 -49.10 5.86 2.31
C PRO A 468 -49.63 7.29 2.18
N ASP A 469 -50.22 7.82 3.25
CA ASP A 469 -50.81 9.18 3.28
C ASP A 469 -49.77 10.29 3.05
N TRP A 470 -48.49 9.99 3.29
CA TRP A 470 -47.37 10.92 3.16
C TRP A 470 -46.67 10.87 1.80
N TYR A 471 -47.02 9.91 0.92
CA TYR A 471 -46.39 9.75 -0.39
C TYR A 471 -47.40 9.92 -1.52
N HIS A 472 -47.14 10.89 -2.39
CA HIS A 472 -47.95 11.13 -3.57
C HIS A 472 -47.15 10.83 -4.84
N PRO A 473 -47.46 9.73 -5.55
CA PRO A 473 -46.82 9.43 -6.82
C PRO A 473 -47.18 10.49 -7.88
N PRO A 474 -46.40 10.59 -8.96
CA PRO A 474 -46.68 11.55 -10.01
C PRO A 474 -48.05 11.27 -10.64
N VAL A 475 -48.95 12.25 -10.58
CA VAL A 475 -50.23 12.19 -11.28
C VAL A 475 -49.96 12.30 -12.78
N VAL A 476 -49.88 11.16 -13.47
CA VAL A 476 -49.88 11.14 -14.93
C VAL A 476 -51.32 11.33 -15.37
N ILE A 477 -51.73 12.58 -15.59
CA ILE A 477 -52.95 12.85 -16.35
C ILE A 477 -52.60 12.48 -17.80
N PRO A 478 -53.20 11.45 -18.41
CA PRO A 478 -52.99 11.21 -19.83
C PRO A 478 -53.59 12.40 -20.58
N THR A 479 -52.75 13.37 -20.90
CA THR A 479 -53.13 14.47 -21.78
C THR A 479 -53.30 13.87 -23.17
N SER A 480 -54.55 13.80 -23.63
CA SER A 480 -54.88 13.46 -25.01
C SER A 480 -54.44 14.61 -25.92
N THR A 481 -53.15 14.74 -26.18
CA THR A 481 -52.60 15.77 -27.07
C THR A 481 -51.76 15.12 -28.16
N GLY A 482 -52.44 14.78 -29.26
CA GLY A 482 -51.80 14.51 -30.56
C GLY A 482 -52.64 13.65 -31.50
N PRO A 483 -52.98 14.11 -32.71
CA PRO A 483 -53.61 13.27 -33.72
C PRO A 483 -52.55 12.37 -34.35
N GLY A 484 -52.38 11.16 -33.81
CA GLY A 484 -51.65 10.06 -34.43
C GLY A 484 -52.63 9.00 -34.93
N PRO A 485 -52.34 8.30 -36.05
CA PRO A 485 -53.29 7.39 -36.67
C PRO A 485 -53.60 6.21 -35.74
N ILE A 486 -54.90 5.96 -35.56
CA ILE A 486 -55.43 4.81 -34.85
C ILE A 486 -55.05 3.56 -35.64
N SER A 487 -54.01 2.86 -35.18
CA SER A 487 -53.71 1.49 -35.59
C SER A 487 -54.79 0.59 -35.01
N THR A 488 -55.72 0.21 -35.86
CA THR A 488 -56.70 -0.85 -35.61
C THR A 488 -56.01 -2.20 -35.83
N GLY A 489 -55.73 -2.92 -34.75
CA GLY A 489 -55.20 -4.28 -34.83
C GLY A 489 -55.13 -4.98 -33.48
N GLY A 490 -56.04 -5.95 -33.27
CA GLY A 490 -55.87 -7.02 -32.29
C GLY A 490 -56.70 -6.91 -31.01
N LEU A 491 -57.90 -7.50 -31.05
CA LEU A 491 -58.84 -7.64 -29.94
C LEU A 491 -58.40 -8.71 -28.93
N GLY A 492 -58.68 -8.42 -27.66
CA GLY A 492 -58.71 -9.36 -26.53
C GLY A 492 -58.21 -8.65 -25.26
N GLY A 493 -59.00 -8.20 -24.29
CA GLY A 493 -60.42 -8.32 -23.96
C GLY A 493 -60.51 -8.03 -22.46
N GLY A 494 -61.35 -7.06 -22.03
CA GLY A 494 -61.53 -6.77 -20.59
C GLY A 494 -61.91 -5.33 -20.21
N LEU A 495 -63.09 -4.89 -20.65
CA LEU A 495 -64.01 -3.96 -19.99
C LEU A 495 -63.45 -2.79 -19.14
N ALA A 496 -63.40 -1.59 -19.73
CA ALA A 496 -63.47 -0.32 -19.00
C ALA A 496 -64.85 0.33 -19.26
N GLY A 497 -65.65 0.50 -18.20
CA GLY A 497 -66.90 1.24 -18.24
C GLY A 497 -66.67 2.77 -18.33
N PRO A 498 -67.70 3.55 -18.66
CA PRO A 498 -67.55 4.99 -18.89
C PRO A 498 -67.26 5.73 -17.58
N VAL A 499 -66.30 6.64 -17.65
CA VAL A 499 -65.94 7.55 -16.56
C VAL A 499 -67.06 8.59 -16.43
N SER A 500 -67.92 8.45 -15.42
CA SER A 500 -68.86 9.49 -15.03
C SER A 500 -68.15 10.56 -14.21
N SER A 501 -68.15 11.78 -14.73
CA SER A 501 -67.80 13.00 -14.00
C SER A 501 -68.84 13.28 -12.91
N SER A 502 -68.47 13.13 -11.64
CA SER A 502 -69.13 13.78 -10.51
C SER A 502 -68.24 13.70 -9.27
N GLY A 503 -68.08 14.83 -8.59
CA GLY A 503 -67.29 14.92 -7.36
C GLY A 503 -67.80 14.01 -6.25
N GLY A 504 -66.86 13.50 -5.46
CA GLY A 504 -67.11 12.67 -4.29
C GLY A 504 -65.89 11.81 -4.01
N GLY A 505 -65.31 11.94 -2.81
CA GLY A 505 -64.18 11.13 -2.38
C GLY A 505 -64.48 9.64 -2.50
N GLY A 506 -63.56 8.92 -3.14
CA GLY A 506 -63.66 7.47 -3.31
C GLY A 506 -62.25 6.92 -3.48
N GLY A 507 -61.80 6.15 -2.50
CA GLY A 507 -60.51 5.47 -2.53
C GLY A 507 -60.47 4.45 -3.67
N GLY A 508 -59.88 4.86 -4.79
CA GLY A 508 -59.40 3.93 -5.81
C GLY A 508 -58.08 3.36 -5.31
N GLY A 509 -58.06 2.06 -4.98
CA GLY A 509 -56.84 1.38 -4.57
C GLY A 509 -55.78 1.47 -5.66
N PHE A 510 -54.64 2.06 -5.33
CA PHE A 510 -53.47 2.06 -6.21
C PHE A 510 -52.84 0.65 -6.22
N SER A 511 -52.46 0.14 -7.40
CA SER A 511 -51.66 -1.08 -7.50
C SER A 511 -50.26 -0.81 -6.97
N LEU A 512 -49.76 -1.69 -6.09
CA LEU A 512 -48.47 -1.53 -5.43
C LEU A 512 -47.32 -1.38 -6.44
N ASP A 513 -47.43 -1.96 -7.63
CA ASP A 513 -46.45 -1.84 -8.73
C ASP A 513 -46.20 -0.36 -9.16
N SER A 514 -47.25 0.47 -9.12
CA SER A 514 -47.14 1.89 -9.48
C SER A 514 -46.54 2.74 -8.34
N ILE A 515 -46.80 2.33 -7.09
CA ILE A 515 -46.26 2.96 -5.88
C ILE A 515 -44.80 2.55 -5.72
N SER A 516 -44.45 1.29 -5.93
CA SER A 516 -43.09 0.75 -5.81
C SER A 516 -42.16 1.43 -6.81
N ASP A 517 -42.53 1.48 -8.10
CA ASP A 517 -41.72 2.12 -9.12
C ASP A 517 -41.56 3.63 -8.88
N GLY A 518 -42.62 4.31 -8.45
CA GLY A 518 -42.57 5.72 -8.06
C GLY A 518 -41.63 5.95 -6.88
N LEU A 519 -41.85 5.21 -5.79
CA LEU A 519 -41.10 5.32 -4.55
C LEU A 519 -39.62 5.00 -4.77
N PHE A 520 -39.29 3.94 -5.51
CA PHE A 520 -37.89 3.60 -5.81
C PHE A 520 -37.20 4.66 -6.65
N ASN A 521 -37.90 5.21 -7.64
CA ASN A 521 -37.39 6.32 -8.42
C ASN A 521 -37.16 7.55 -7.53
N SER A 522 -38.06 7.83 -6.59
CA SER A 522 -37.94 8.89 -5.59
C SER A 522 -36.74 8.69 -4.67
N LEU A 523 -36.60 7.50 -4.06
CA LEU A 523 -35.48 7.11 -3.19
C LEU A 523 -34.13 7.20 -3.92
N SER A 524 -34.07 6.73 -5.18
CA SER A 524 -32.89 6.83 -6.03
C SER A 524 -32.55 8.30 -6.37
N ASN A 525 -33.57 9.10 -6.73
CA ASN A 525 -33.41 10.52 -7.01
C ASN A 525 -32.92 11.29 -5.78
N MET A 526 -33.51 11.02 -4.61
CA MET A 526 -33.07 11.54 -3.32
C MET A 526 -31.61 11.18 -3.05
N SER A 527 -31.24 9.91 -3.14
CA SER A 527 -29.85 9.48 -2.94
C SER A 527 -28.89 10.27 -3.83
N ASN A 528 -29.18 10.36 -5.13
CA ASN A 528 -28.34 11.06 -6.09
C ASN A 528 -28.19 12.56 -5.78
N VAL A 529 -29.24 13.20 -5.26
CA VAL A 529 -29.28 14.63 -4.97
C VAL A 529 -28.63 14.97 -3.64
N LEU A 530 -28.89 14.18 -2.60
CA LEU A 530 -28.31 14.38 -1.28
C LEU A 530 -26.78 14.16 -1.30
N THR A 531 -26.27 13.35 -2.23
CA THR A 531 -24.83 13.15 -2.45
C THR A 531 -24.23 14.02 -3.55
N SER A 532 -25.02 14.85 -4.25
CA SER A 532 -24.47 15.60 -5.38
C SER A 532 -23.56 16.71 -4.90
N VAL A 533 -22.38 16.82 -5.51
CA VAL A 533 -21.38 17.86 -5.23
C VAL A 533 -21.32 18.79 -6.45
N PRO A 534 -21.14 20.12 -6.29
CA PRO A 534 -20.93 21.00 -7.43
C PRO A 534 -19.80 20.46 -8.30
N SER A 535 -20.06 20.29 -9.60
CA SER A 535 -18.98 20.02 -10.54
C SER A 535 -18.06 21.23 -10.53
N SER A 536 -16.84 21.07 -10.02
CA SER A 536 -15.81 22.08 -10.15
C SER A 536 -15.61 22.36 -11.65
N GLY A 537 -16.03 23.53 -12.11
CA GLY A 537 -15.64 24.03 -13.43
C GLY A 537 -14.12 24.12 -13.45
N GLY A 538 -13.47 23.24 -14.19
CA GLY A 538 -12.01 23.17 -14.20
C GLY A 538 -11.48 22.06 -15.10
N SER A 539 -11.12 22.46 -16.30
CA SER A 539 -9.85 22.09 -16.95
C SER A 539 -9.54 20.60 -17.11
N LYS A 540 -9.63 20.14 -18.38
CA LYS A 540 -8.89 18.98 -18.88
C LYS A 540 -7.46 18.96 -18.33
N LYS A 541 -7.15 18.01 -17.45
CA LYS A 541 -5.78 17.52 -17.23
C LYS A 541 -5.86 16.00 -17.13
N GLY A 542 -5.05 15.36 -17.98
CA GLY A 542 -5.17 13.96 -18.38
C GLY A 542 -5.14 12.98 -17.22
N ALA A 543 -6.11 12.08 -17.24
CA ALA A 543 -6.02 10.81 -16.56
C ALA A 543 -4.90 9.99 -17.19
N TRP A 544 -3.94 9.60 -16.35
CA TRP A 544 -2.93 8.61 -16.66
C TRP A 544 -3.61 7.27 -16.94
N GLY A 545 -3.55 6.82 -18.20
CA GLY A 545 -3.85 5.46 -18.59
C GLY A 545 -2.61 4.60 -18.38
N GLY A 546 -2.70 3.66 -17.43
CA GLY A 546 -1.70 2.61 -17.26
C GLY A 546 -1.81 1.60 -18.40
N GLY A 547 -0.72 1.47 -19.17
CA GLY A 547 -0.50 0.42 -20.16
C GLY A 547 0.80 -0.31 -19.83
N GLY A 548 0.70 -1.62 -19.63
CA GLY A 548 1.78 -2.48 -19.13
C GLY A 548 2.97 -2.60 -20.08
N SER A 549 4.14 -2.77 -19.48
CA SER A 549 5.37 -3.22 -20.14
C SER A 549 5.80 -4.53 -19.51
N SER A 550 5.76 -5.61 -20.29
CA SER A 550 6.36 -6.90 -19.96
C SER A 550 7.80 -6.91 -20.47
N GLY A 551 8.76 -6.70 -19.57
CA GLY A 551 10.18 -6.90 -19.84
C GLY A 551 10.65 -8.18 -19.15
N GLY A 552 10.83 -9.25 -19.90
CA GLY A 552 11.52 -10.45 -19.45
C GLY A 552 13.02 -10.24 -19.49
N GLY A 553 13.67 -10.41 -18.34
CA GLY A 553 15.12 -10.43 -18.20
C GLY A 553 15.51 -11.52 -17.21
N GLY A 554 16.05 -12.62 -17.74
CA GLY A 554 16.62 -13.69 -16.93
C GLY A 554 17.94 -13.23 -16.32
N PHE A 555 18.07 -13.33 -15.00
CA PHE A 555 19.33 -13.14 -14.29
C PHE A 555 19.80 -14.50 -13.77
N GLY A 556 20.79 -15.07 -14.45
CA GLY A 556 21.64 -16.13 -13.90
C GLY A 556 22.75 -15.48 -13.09
N GLY A 557 22.59 -15.43 -11.76
CA GLY A 557 23.61 -14.95 -10.83
C GLY A 557 24.53 -16.07 -10.39
N GLY A 558 25.74 -16.12 -10.94
CA GLY A 558 26.86 -16.87 -10.37
C GLY A 558 27.45 -16.09 -9.20
N PHE A 559 27.54 -16.71 -8.03
CA PHE A 559 28.20 -16.15 -6.85
C PHE A 559 29.73 -16.24 -7.03
N SER A 560 30.41 -15.12 -7.27
CA SER A 560 31.88 -15.02 -7.19
C SER A 560 32.31 -14.18 -5.97
N GLY A 561 32.40 -14.84 -4.81
CA GLY A 561 32.92 -14.24 -3.58
C GLY A 561 34.44 -14.41 -3.47
N GLY A 562 35.21 -13.39 -3.90
CA GLY A 562 36.67 -13.33 -3.69
C GLY A 562 37.19 -11.89 -3.73
N GLY A 563 38.04 -11.50 -2.78
CA GLY A 563 38.59 -10.14 -2.69
C GLY A 563 39.65 -9.83 -3.74
N GLY A 564 39.66 -8.59 -4.22
CA GLY A 564 40.83 -7.80 -4.62
C GLY A 564 41.80 -8.33 -5.66
N GLY A 565 41.81 -7.63 -6.81
CA GLY A 565 42.87 -7.39 -7.80
C GLY A 565 42.35 -7.53 -9.22
N GLY A 566 42.45 -6.45 -10.00
CA GLY A 566 41.80 -6.35 -11.30
C GLY A 566 42.78 -6.59 -12.44
N GLY A 567 42.63 -5.85 -13.52
CA GLY A 567 43.52 -5.91 -14.67
C GLY A 567 44.49 -4.75 -14.76
N PHE A 568 45.26 -4.78 -15.85
CA PHE A 568 46.05 -3.65 -16.32
C PHE A 568 45.51 -3.15 -17.66
N ARG A 569 45.51 -1.82 -17.84
CA ARG A 569 45.25 -1.15 -19.12
C ARG A 569 46.47 -0.29 -19.46
N ALA A 570 46.79 -0.16 -20.74
CA ALA A 570 47.85 0.73 -21.21
C ALA A 570 47.40 1.37 -22.53
N GLY A 571 47.89 2.57 -22.83
CA GLY A 571 47.59 3.29 -24.06
C GLY A 571 48.53 4.43 -24.36
#